data_AF-A0A2C1YW17-F1
#
_entry.id   AF-A0A2C1YW17-F1
#
_cell.length_a   1.000
_cell.length_b   1.000
_cell.length_c   1.000
_cell.angle_alpha   90.00
_cell.angle_beta   90.00
_cell.angle_gamma   90.00
#
_symmetry.space_group_name_H-M   'P 1'
#
loop_
_entity.id
_entity.type
_entity.pdbx_description
1 polymer ?
#
loop_
_entity_poly.entity_id
_entity_poly.type
_entity_poly.pdbx_seq_one_letter_code
_entity_poly.pdbx_strand_id
1 'polypeptide(L)'
;MITMDKRLLEIYVEWEDKLDKDEWYFSNSFESITKVMSPEEAFNYIPNVIEVLLSLDDDFLVWETLYFLIELYSLADTTQIHPLLESNWSKLTQHIKKYEDSYATPFKELIRQLRIKE
;
A
#
# COMPACT_ATOMS: atom_id res chain seq x y z
N MET A 1 13.31 -7.60 -12.99
CA MET A 1 12.03 -8.27 -12.73
C MET A 1 11.87 -8.23 -11.22
N ILE A 2 10.93 -7.43 -10.71
CA ILE A 2 10.63 -7.44 -9.28
C ILE A 2 9.85 -8.73 -9.07
N THR A 3 10.36 -9.62 -8.21
CA THR A 3 9.63 -10.81 -7.84
C THR A 3 8.64 -10.38 -6.77
N MET A 4 7.38 -10.21 -7.16
CA MET A 4 6.32 -9.83 -6.22
C MET A 4 6.27 -10.80 -5.05
N ASP A 5 6.27 -10.26 -3.82
CA ASP A 5 6.19 -11.07 -2.61
C ASP A 5 4.86 -11.82 -2.55
N LYS A 6 4.92 -13.15 -2.59
CA LYS A 6 3.74 -14.02 -2.54
C LYS A 6 2.95 -13.85 -1.24
N ARG A 7 3.63 -13.53 -0.13
CA ARG A 7 2.98 -13.32 1.16
C ARG A 7 1.99 -12.16 1.10
N LEU A 8 2.33 -11.09 0.37
CA LEU A 8 1.43 -9.96 0.15
C LEU A 8 0.21 -10.37 -0.66
N LEU A 9 0.40 -11.13 -1.75
CA LEU A 9 -0.71 -11.61 -2.58
C LEU A 9 -1.67 -12.54 -1.82
N GLU A 10 -1.13 -13.40 -0.95
CA GLU A 10 -1.90 -14.33 -0.12
C GLU A 10 -2.85 -13.62 0.86
N ILE A 11 -2.57 -12.35 1.20
CA ILE A 11 -3.47 -11.54 2.04
C ILE A 11 -4.83 -11.35 1.36
N TYR A 12 -4.83 -11.12 0.05
CA TYR A 12 -6.04 -10.81 -0.71
C TYR A 12 -6.82 -12.06 -1.15
N VAL A 13 -6.27 -13.26 -0.97
CA VAL A 13 -6.98 -14.51 -1.30
C VAL A 13 -8.03 -14.78 -0.21
N GLU A 14 -9.30 -14.90 -0.59
CA GLU A 14 -10.42 -15.17 0.35
C GLU A 14 -10.44 -14.19 1.53
N TRP A 15 -10.11 -12.91 1.27
CA TRP A 15 -9.93 -11.90 2.30
C TRP A 15 -11.21 -11.62 3.08
N GLU A 16 -12.38 -11.70 2.46
CA GLU A 16 -13.69 -11.49 3.10
C GLU A 16 -13.90 -12.47 4.26
N ASP A 17 -13.69 -13.77 4.01
CA ASP A 17 -13.81 -14.84 5.01
C ASP A 17 -12.79 -14.71 6.15
N LYS A 18 -11.63 -14.13 5.87
CA LYS A 18 -10.58 -13.90 6.87
C LYS A 18 -10.90 -12.67 7.71
N LEU A 19 -11.41 -11.61 7.09
CA LEU A 19 -11.85 -10.39 7.76
C LEU A 19 -13.08 -10.64 8.65
N ASP A 20 -14.03 -11.47 8.22
CA ASP A 20 -15.19 -11.85 9.03
C ASP A 20 -14.78 -12.60 10.31
N LYS A 21 -13.67 -13.35 10.26
CA LYS A 21 -13.12 -14.11 11.39
C LYS A 21 -12.18 -13.28 12.27
N ASP A 22 -11.54 -12.27 11.71
CA ASP A 22 -10.59 -11.37 12.36
C ASP A 22 -10.75 -9.96 11.81
N GLU A 23 -11.44 -9.09 12.54
CA GLU A 23 -11.64 -7.68 12.16
C GLU A 23 -10.31 -6.91 11.99
N TRP A 24 -9.22 -7.41 12.58
CA TRP A 24 -7.87 -6.86 12.49
C TRP A 24 -7.02 -7.55 11.42
N TYR A 25 -7.62 -8.38 10.54
CA TYR A 25 -6.91 -9.25 9.62
C TYR A 25 -5.87 -8.52 8.77
N PHE A 26 -6.23 -7.40 8.13
CA PHE A 26 -5.31 -6.64 7.29
C PHE A 26 -4.16 -6.04 8.09
N SER A 27 -4.47 -5.35 9.20
CA SER A 27 -3.45 -4.79 10.11
C SER A 27 -2.48 -5.87 10.59
N ASN A 28 -2.98 -7.01 11.07
CA ASN A 28 -2.16 -8.12 11.56
C ASN A 28 -1.30 -8.72 10.44
N SER A 29 -1.86 -8.85 9.23
CA SER A 29 -1.18 -9.41 8.08
C SER A 29 -0.06 -8.51 7.58
N PHE A 30 -0.30 -7.20 7.48
CA PHE A 30 0.71 -6.22 7.10
C PHE A 30 1.80 -6.08 8.17
N GLU A 31 1.44 -6.04 9.46
CA GLU A 31 2.42 -6.08 10.55
C GLU A 31 3.29 -7.34 10.46
N SER A 32 2.72 -8.50 10.13
CA SER A 32 3.49 -9.74 10.00
C SER A 32 4.57 -9.67 8.89
N ILE A 33 4.35 -8.83 7.87
CA ILE A 33 5.32 -8.55 6.81
C ILE A 33 6.38 -7.57 7.32
N THR A 34 5.99 -6.50 8.02
CA THR A 34 6.85 -5.36 8.35
C THR A 34 7.58 -5.44 9.68
N LYS A 35 7.11 -6.25 10.63
CA LYS A 35 7.55 -6.27 12.04
C LYS A 35 9.05 -6.31 12.28
N VAL A 36 9.81 -6.91 11.37
CA VAL A 36 11.26 -7.09 11.48
C VAL A 36 12.05 -6.36 10.39
N MET A 37 11.37 -5.54 9.57
CA MET A 37 12.01 -4.76 8.52
C MET A 37 12.81 -3.61 9.12
N SER A 38 14.04 -3.46 8.66
CA SER A 38 14.78 -2.21 8.74
C SER A 38 14.15 -1.13 7.83
N PRO A 39 14.47 0.15 8.05
CA PRO A 39 14.00 1.23 7.17
C PRO A 39 14.36 1.03 5.69
N GLU A 40 15.55 0.49 5.41
CA GLU A 40 15.97 0.17 4.03
C GLU A 40 15.12 -0.96 3.42
N GLU A 41 14.83 -2.02 4.18
CA GLU A 41 13.96 -3.10 3.73
C GLU A 41 12.54 -2.61 3.46
N ALA A 42 11.99 -1.76 4.33
CA ALA A 42 10.69 -1.14 4.13
C ALA A 42 10.65 -0.31 2.85
N PHE A 43 11.67 0.52 2.61
CA PHE A 43 11.78 1.32 1.39
C PHE A 43 11.87 0.45 0.13
N ASN A 44 12.66 -0.62 0.19
CA ASN A 44 12.82 -1.57 -0.91
C ASN A 44 11.58 -2.47 -1.12
N TYR A 45 10.65 -2.51 -0.17
CA TYR A 45 9.41 -3.28 -0.27
C TYR A 45 8.29 -2.53 -1.00
N ILE A 46 8.33 -1.19 -1.01
CA ILE A 46 7.35 -0.30 -1.66
C ILE A 46 6.93 -0.75 -3.07
N PRO A 47 7.85 -1.20 -3.95
CA PRO A 47 7.48 -1.75 -5.25
C PRO A 47 6.38 -2.81 -5.25
N ASN A 48 6.40 -3.76 -4.31
CA ASN A 48 5.42 -4.83 -4.23
C ASN A 48 4.01 -4.25 -4.02
N VAL A 49 3.90 -3.26 -3.14
CA VAL A 49 2.63 -2.62 -2.78
C VAL A 49 2.09 -1.77 -3.93
N ILE A 50 2.95 -1.07 -4.67
CA ILE A 50 2.53 -0.29 -5.85
C ILE A 50 1.96 -1.21 -6.93
N GLU A 51 2.60 -2.35 -7.18
CA GLU A 51 2.12 -3.30 -8.19
C GLU A 51 0.76 -3.90 -7.79
N VAL A 52 0.56 -4.20 -6.50
CA VAL A 52 -0.74 -4.65 -5.96
C VAL A 52 -1.79 -3.54 -6.05
N LEU A 53 -1.50 -2.31 -5.62
CA LEU A 53 -2.43 -1.19 -5.73
C LEU A 53 -2.92 -0.95 -7.16
N LEU A 54 -2.07 -1.20 -8.16
CA LEU A 54 -2.45 -1.04 -9.56
C LEU A 54 -3.30 -2.19 -10.11
N SER A 55 -3.36 -3.34 -9.41
CA SER A 55 -4.12 -4.51 -9.82
C SER A 55 -5.45 -4.67 -9.09
N LEU A 56 -5.63 -4.03 -7.94
CA LEU A 56 -6.88 -4.08 -7.15
C LEU A 56 -8.03 -3.36 -7.87
N ASP A 57 -9.23 -3.93 -7.79
CA ASP A 57 -10.45 -3.35 -8.37
C ASP A 57 -11.58 -3.12 -7.34
N ASP A 58 -11.25 -3.22 -6.06
CA ASP A 58 -12.16 -3.05 -4.92
C ASP A 58 -11.71 -1.86 -4.05
N ASP A 59 -12.64 -0.94 -3.72
CA ASP A 59 -12.34 0.30 -2.97
C ASP A 59 -11.78 -0.01 -1.59
N PHE A 60 -12.38 -0.97 -0.87
CA PHE A 60 -11.94 -1.33 0.46
C PHE A 60 -10.52 -1.91 0.43
N LEU A 61 -10.20 -2.76 -0.54
CA LEU A 61 -8.84 -3.27 -0.68
C LEU A 61 -7.82 -2.19 -1.06
N VAL A 62 -8.20 -1.27 -1.95
CA VAL A 62 -7.33 -0.12 -2.30
C VAL A 62 -7.08 0.74 -1.06
N TRP A 63 -8.10 0.95 -0.23
CA TRP A 63 -8.03 1.71 1.01
C TRP A 63 -7.05 1.07 2.00
N GLU A 64 -7.23 -0.21 2.33
CA GLU A 64 -6.34 -0.98 3.22
C GLU A 64 -4.89 -0.97 2.71
N THR A 65 -4.71 -1.15 1.40
CA THR A 65 -3.38 -1.22 0.79
C THR A 65 -2.68 0.14 0.74
N LEU A 66 -3.43 1.24 0.65
CA LEU A 66 -2.86 2.58 0.77
C LEU A 66 -2.36 2.86 2.18
N TYR A 67 -3.08 2.41 3.22
CA TYR A 67 -2.58 2.48 4.60
C TYR A 67 -1.29 1.68 4.77
N PHE A 68 -1.22 0.51 4.16
CA PHE A 68 0.02 -0.26 4.17
C PHE A 68 1.19 0.46 3.49
N LEU A 69 0.95 1.14 2.36
CA LEU A 69 1.98 1.94 1.71
C LEU A 69 2.46 3.11 2.60
N ILE A 70 1.53 3.79 3.28
CA ILE A 70 1.84 4.87 4.24
C ILE A 70 2.67 4.35 5.42
N GLU A 71 2.33 3.16 5.93
CA GLU A 71 3.10 2.50 6.98
C GLU A 71 4.52 2.20 6.51
N LEU A 72 4.71 1.66 5.31
CA LEU A 72 6.03 1.40 4.75
C LEU A 72 6.88 2.68 4.64
N TYR A 73 6.29 3.80 4.19
CA TYR A 73 6.99 5.08 4.17
C TYR A 73 7.33 5.60 5.57
N SER A 74 6.46 5.34 6.55
CA SER A 74 6.71 5.68 7.96
C SER A 74 7.86 4.85 8.53
N LEU A 75 7.88 3.54 8.25
CA LEU A 75 8.94 2.62 8.67
C LEU A 75 10.28 2.91 7.98
N ALA A 76 10.23 3.29 6.70
CA ALA A 76 11.38 3.74 5.93
C ALA A 76 11.96 5.08 6.42
N ASP A 77 11.27 5.78 7.33
CA ASP A 77 11.64 7.07 7.90
C ASP A 77 12.06 8.09 6.83
N THR A 78 11.27 8.18 5.76
CA THR A 78 11.61 9.01 4.61
C THR A 78 10.41 9.69 3.98
N THR A 79 10.68 10.82 3.34
CA THR A 79 9.74 11.52 2.45
C THR A 79 10.16 11.42 0.99
N GLN A 80 11.27 10.73 0.72
CA GLN A 80 11.74 10.46 -0.64
C GLN A 80 10.73 9.55 -1.35
N ILE A 81 10.21 10.01 -2.48
CA ILE A 81 9.35 9.21 -3.33
C ILE A 81 10.17 8.07 -3.93
N HIS A 82 9.67 6.84 -3.86
CA HIS A 82 10.37 5.69 -4.43
C HIS A 82 10.33 5.81 -5.97
N PRO A 83 11.42 5.51 -6.72
CA PRO A 83 11.44 5.69 -8.18
C PRO A 83 10.30 4.95 -8.92
N LEU A 84 9.90 3.78 -8.41
CA LEU A 84 8.75 3.05 -8.96
C LEU A 84 7.42 3.79 -8.71
N LEU A 85 7.26 4.45 -7.56
CA LEU A 85 6.07 5.26 -7.27
C LEU A 85 6.04 6.47 -8.18
N GLU A 86 7.18 7.17 -8.30
CA GLU A 86 7.31 8.37 -9.15
C GLU A 86 6.98 8.06 -10.61
N SER A 87 7.57 6.99 -11.18
CA SER A 87 7.30 6.58 -12.57
C SER A 87 5.85 6.12 -12.81
N ASN A 88 5.15 5.61 -11.78
CA ASN A 88 3.76 5.19 -11.87
C ASN A 88 2.77 6.22 -11.31
N TRP A 89 3.22 7.40 -10.87
CA TRP A 89 2.40 8.34 -10.09
C TRP A 89 1.10 8.72 -10.80
N SER A 90 1.19 9.07 -12.08
CA SER A 90 0.02 9.43 -12.89
C SER A 90 -0.97 8.27 -13.02
N LYS A 91 -0.47 7.06 -13.29
CA LYS A 91 -1.27 5.84 -13.44
C LYS A 91 -1.96 5.47 -12.13
N LEU A 92 -1.23 5.48 -11.03
CA LEU A 92 -1.74 5.18 -9.69
C LEU A 92 -2.79 6.22 -9.27
N THR A 93 -2.51 7.51 -9.49
CA THR A 93 -3.48 8.58 -9.17
C THR A 93 -4.79 8.40 -9.95
N GLN A 94 -4.71 8.13 -11.26
CA GLN A 94 -5.90 7.89 -12.09
C GLN A 94 -6.66 6.63 -11.66
N HIS A 95 -5.93 5.60 -11.23
CA HIS A 95 -6.52 4.38 -10.70
C HIS A 95 -7.29 4.65 -9.41
N ILE A 96 -6.65 5.29 -8.43
CA ILE A 96 -7.23 5.56 -7.10
C ILE A 96 -8.41 6.53 -7.18
N LYS A 97 -8.39 7.50 -8.11
CA LYS A 97 -9.51 8.45 -8.33
C LYS A 97 -10.87 7.80 -8.62
N LYS A 98 -10.89 6.52 -8.99
CA LYS A 98 -12.14 5.77 -9.22
C LYS A 98 -12.85 5.37 -7.91
N TYR A 99 -12.13 5.44 -6.80
CA TYR A 99 -12.52 4.95 -5.48
C TYR A 99 -12.59 6.16 -4.54
N GLU A 100 -13.82 6.59 -4.20
CA GLU A 100 -14.05 7.89 -3.56
C GLU A 100 -13.40 7.95 -2.18
N ASP A 101 -13.59 6.92 -1.35
CA ASP A 101 -13.09 6.89 0.02
C ASP A 101 -11.57 6.76 0.05
N SER A 102 -11.02 5.84 -0.74
CA SER A 102 -9.58 5.70 -0.97
C SER A 102 -8.92 6.99 -1.42
N TYR A 103 -9.52 7.69 -2.39
CA TYR A 103 -8.99 8.96 -2.89
C TYR A 103 -9.11 10.09 -1.88
N ALA A 104 -10.23 10.17 -1.16
CA ALA A 104 -10.52 11.26 -0.24
C ALA A 104 -9.70 11.20 1.04
N THR A 105 -9.34 10.00 1.52
CA THR A 105 -8.73 9.80 2.83
C THR A 105 -7.28 9.31 2.74
N PRO A 106 -6.98 8.00 2.56
CA PRO A 106 -5.60 7.54 2.64
C PRO A 106 -4.73 8.07 1.50
N PHE A 107 -5.27 8.31 0.30
CA PHE A 107 -4.46 8.89 -0.77
C PHE A 107 -4.01 10.32 -0.50
N LYS A 108 -4.86 11.16 0.10
CA LYS A 108 -4.46 12.51 0.53
C LYS A 108 -3.42 12.46 1.64
N GLU A 109 -3.54 11.50 2.55
CA GLU A 109 -2.55 11.29 3.61
C GLU A 109 -1.18 10.90 3.02
N LEU A 110 -1.15 10.01 2.02
CA LEU A 110 0.06 9.66 1.28
C LEU A 110 0.69 10.88 0.60
N ILE A 111 -0.12 11.69 -0.11
CA ILE A 111 0.35 12.94 -0.74
C ILE A 111 1.00 13.87 0.30
N ARG A 112 0.35 14.03 1.45
CA ARG A 112 0.83 14.86 2.55
C ARG A 112 2.15 14.35 3.12
N GLN A 113 2.26 13.05 3.40
CA GLN A 113 3.45 12.40 3.93
C GLN A 113 4.64 12.55 2.96
N LEU A 114 4.41 12.33 1.67
CA LEU A 114 5.43 12.44 0.62
C LEU A 114 5.69 13.88 0.17
N ARG A 115 4.97 14.86 0.72
CA ARG A 115 5.11 16.29 0.39
C ARG A 115 4.94 16.57 -1.11
N ILE A 116 4.07 15.80 -1.76
CA ILE A 116 3.72 15.99 -3.17
C ILE A 116 2.86 17.24 -3.28
N LYS A 117 3.18 18.10 -4.25
CA LYS A 117 2.37 19.29 -4.52
C LYS A 117 1.17 18.90 -5.39
N GLU A 118 -0.03 19.23 -4.93
CA GLU A 118 -1.28 19.11 -5.68
C GLU A 118 -1.37 20.14 -6.82
#